data_AF-A0A528ECX8-F1
#
_entry.id   AF-A0A528ECX8-F1
#
_cell.length_a   1.000
_cell.length_b   1.000
_cell.length_c   1.000
_cell.angle_alpha   90.00
_cell.angle_beta   90.00
_cell.angle_gamma   90.00
#
_symmetry.space_group_name_H-M   'P 1'
#
loop_
_entity.id
_entity.type
_entity.pdbx_description
1 polymer ?
#
loop_
_entity_poly.entity_id
_entity_poly.type
_entity_poly.pdbx_seq_one_letter_code
_entity_poly.pdbx_strand_id
1 'polypeptide(L)'
;MPLSAEEIASHPAALRSVQEQSRALIHVYETSPRLAAVFATQQRWLLGHVGLALHFRRDPNDRRTEMTVARFIEVVRRNSVASRNTAEAFVKEMLHYNIAEHVSPSGDGRARPLRVTEATIETFTNWIYAHLRTLDRIDGGNRLATFLERPDMLAKLQPLICDGLLTSVPVREPERTFSLFIWLNNGGIVMDWLMSGIDPEDANLDKIPTSVISISEFAHWLKLSRTHLARKLHDAEALGSIGWVGQRGHSVMWVSRQFFDEYMAVQAAKLAIIDAAFEACFPTAGGN
;
A
#
# COMPACT_ATOMS: atom_id res chain seq x y z
N MET A 1 -5.28 -20.28 -11.34
CA MET A 1 -5.16 -19.11 -12.25
C MET A 1 -5.52 -17.88 -11.46
N PRO A 2 -4.67 -16.84 -11.45
CA PRO A 2 -4.93 -15.63 -10.69
C PRO A 2 -6.03 -14.79 -11.34
N LEU A 3 -6.81 -14.09 -10.51
CA LEU A 3 -7.82 -13.13 -10.94
C LEU A 3 -7.16 -11.93 -11.61
N SER A 4 -7.71 -11.51 -12.74
CA SER A 4 -7.36 -10.25 -13.40
C SER A 4 -7.96 -9.05 -12.66
N ALA A 5 -7.41 -7.86 -12.91
CA ALA A 5 -7.94 -6.63 -12.34
C ALA A 5 -9.37 -6.33 -12.80
N GLU A 6 -9.74 -6.71 -14.03
CA GLU A 6 -11.08 -6.53 -14.58
C GLU A 6 -12.10 -7.45 -13.89
N GLU A 7 -11.74 -8.71 -13.67
CA GLU A 7 -12.57 -9.67 -12.92
C GLU A 7 -12.78 -9.18 -11.48
N ILE A 8 -11.73 -8.67 -10.83
CA ILE A 8 -11.84 -8.13 -9.47
C ILE A 8 -12.74 -6.89 -9.45
N ALA A 9 -12.54 -5.93 -10.37
CA ALA A 9 -13.29 -4.68 -10.37
C ALA A 9 -14.78 -4.87 -10.68
N SER A 10 -15.12 -5.86 -11.51
CA SER A 10 -16.50 -6.17 -11.88
C SER A 10 -17.22 -7.09 -10.89
N HIS A 11 -16.52 -7.66 -9.91
CA HIS A 11 -17.11 -8.63 -8.99
C HIS A 11 -18.08 -7.96 -7.99
N PRO A 12 -19.29 -8.51 -7.75
CA PRO A 12 -20.26 -7.92 -6.82
C PRO A 12 -19.74 -7.77 -5.37
N ALA A 13 -18.83 -8.64 -4.94
CA ALA A 13 -18.22 -8.58 -3.62
C ALA A 13 -17.05 -7.58 -3.52
N ALA A 14 -16.59 -6.98 -4.62
CA ALA A 14 -15.36 -6.19 -4.67
C ALA A 14 -15.39 -5.00 -3.72
N LEU A 15 -16.44 -4.18 -3.79
CA LEU A 15 -16.57 -3.00 -2.93
C LEU A 15 -16.52 -3.38 -1.44
N ARG A 16 -17.39 -4.31 -1.02
CA ARG A 16 -17.45 -4.73 0.39
C ARG A 16 -16.12 -5.31 0.87
N SER A 17 -15.47 -6.13 0.04
CA SER A 17 -14.18 -6.74 0.37
C SER A 17 -13.06 -5.70 0.50
N VAL A 18 -13.00 -4.73 -0.43
CA VAL A 18 -12.06 -3.61 -0.37
C VAL A 18 -12.32 -2.72 0.84
N GLN A 19 -13.58 -2.45 1.21
CA GLN A 19 -13.88 -1.68 2.41
C GLN A 19 -13.39 -2.36 3.69
N GLU A 20 -13.59 -3.68 3.80
CA GLU A 20 -13.07 -4.45 4.95
C GLU A 20 -11.54 -4.48 4.98
N GLN A 21 -10.89 -4.54 3.82
CA GLN A 21 -9.45 -4.36 3.69
C GLN A 21 -9.02 -2.99 4.21
N SER A 22 -9.64 -1.91 3.75
CA SER A 22 -9.34 -0.55 4.15
C SER A 22 -9.49 -0.35 5.66
N ARG A 23 -10.55 -0.89 6.28
CA ARG A 23 -10.72 -0.85 7.75
C ARG A 23 -9.60 -1.59 8.47
N ALA A 24 -9.16 -2.74 7.96
CA ALA A 24 -8.04 -3.48 8.55
C ALA A 24 -6.72 -2.71 8.43
N LEU A 25 -6.46 -2.06 7.29
CA LEU A 25 -5.25 -1.24 7.08
C LEU A 25 -5.27 0.04 7.94
N ILE A 26 -6.43 0.66 8.12
CA ILE A 26 -6.66 1.77 9.06
C ILE A 26 -6.33 1.35 10.49
N HIS A 27 -6.80 0.17 10.91
CA HIS A 27 -6.48 -0.33 12.24
C HIS A 27 -4.97 -0.52 12.44
N VAL A 28 -4.26 -1.11 11.46
CA VAL A 28 -2.80 -1.25 11.50
C VAL A 28 -2.10 0.11 11.58
N TYR A 29 -2.59 1.11 10.84
CA TYR A 29 -2.07 2.48 10.90
C TYR A 29 -2.22 3.09 12.31
N GLU A 30 -3.36 2.91 12.95
CA GLU A 30 -3.64 3.41 14.30
C GLU A 30 -2.78 2.73 15.36
N THR A 31 -2.53 1.43 15.23
CA THR A 31 -1.72 0.66 16.18
C THR A 31 -0.22 0.74 15.94
N SER A 32 0.23 1.25 14.78
CA SER A 32 1.65 1.35 14.43
C SER A 32 2.04 2.67 13.72
N PRO A 33 1.95 3.83 14.40
CA PRO A 33 2.13 5.15 13.79
C PRO A 33 3.49 5.38 13.08
N ARG A 34 4.57 4.75 13.56
CA ARG A 34 5.90 4.88 12.94
C ARG A 34 5.99 4.15 11.60
N LEU A 35 5.39 2.97 11.51
CA LEU A 35 5.36 2.20 10.26
C LEU A 35 4.36 2.81 9.27
N ALA A 36 3.24 3.31 9.77
CA ALA A 36 2.30 4.15 9.04
C ALA A 36 2.98 5.31 8.29
N ALA A 37 3.93 6.01 8.92
CA ALA A 37 4.69 7.08 8.29
C ALA A 37 5.62 6.60 7.15
N VAL A 38 6.00 5.33 7.12
CA VAL A 38 6.73 4.71 5.99
C VAL A 38 5.80 4.52 4.79
N PHE A 39 4.52 4.28 5.02
CA PHE A 39 3.51 4.06 3.99
C PHE A 39 2.66 5.29 3.67
N ALA A 40 3.05 6.45 4.23
CA ALA A 40 2.35 7.73 4.12
C ALA A 40 2.15 8.23 2.68
N THR A 41 3.12 8.00 1.80
CA THR A 41 3.05 8.39 0.39
C THR A 41 3.32 7.19 -0.50
N GLN A 42 2.81 7.22 -1.72
CA GLN A 42 3.04 6.16 -2.71
C GLN A 42 4.54 5.91 -2.95
N GLN A 43 5.35 6.98 -3.07
CA GLN A 43 6.79 6.84 -3.24
C GLN A 43 7.43 6.11 -2.05
N ARG A 44 7.09 6.49 -0.81
CA ARG A 44 7.65 5.83 0.38
C ARG A 44 7.14 4.39 0.52
N TRP A 45 5.90 4.12 0.13
CA TRP A 45 5.36 2.77 0.07
C TRP A 45 6.11 1.87 -0.91
N LEU A 46 6.42 2.36 -2.12
CA LEU A 46 7.26 1.63 -3.09
C LEU A 46 8.70 1.45 -2.58
N LEU A 47 9.29 2.46 -1.92
CA LEU A 47 10.60 2.33 -1.28
C LEU A 47 10.62 1.24 -0.19
N GLY A 48 9.56 1.15 0.61
CA GLY A 48 9.37 0.09 1.62
C GLY A 48 9.32 -1.30 0.99
N HIS A 49 8.54 -1.49 -0.07
CA HIS A 49 8.49 -2.75 -0.82
C HIS A 49 9.84 -3.14 -1.43
N VAL A 50 10.60 -2.18 -1.97
CA VAL A 50 11.96 -2.45 -2.46
C VAL A 50 12.88 -2.91 -1.34
N GLY A 51 12.80 -2.30 -0.15
CA GLY A 51 13.60 -2.70 1.01
C GLY A 51 13.28 -4.11 1.49
N LEU A 52 11.99 -4.44 1.61
CA LEU A 52 11.53 -5.79 1.96
C LEU A 52 11.95 -6.82 0.90
N ALA A 53 11.87 -6.48 -0.40
CA ALA A 53 12.26 -7.39 -1.47
C ALA A 53 13.76 -7.68 -1.46
N LEU A 54 14.59 -6.67 -1.20
CA LEU A 54 16.02 -6.86 -1.04
C LEU A 54 16.36 -7.66 0.22
N HIS A 55 15.61 -7.49 1.31
CA HIS A 55 15.77 -8.29 2.51
C HIS A 55 15.51 -9.78 2.25
N PHE A 56 14.40 -10.12 1.58
CA PHE A 56 14.01 -11.51 1.33
C PHE A 56 14.77 -12.17 0.18
N ARG A 57 15.29 -11.41 -0.80
CA ARG A 57 16.13 -11.92 -1.89
C ARG A 57 17.56 -12.29 -1.47
N ARG A 58 17.91 -12.12 -0.19
CA ARG A 58 19.23 -12.44 0.32
C ARG A 58 19.47 -13.96 0.24
N ASP A 59 20.49 -14.36 -0.50
CA ASP A 59 21.14 -15.66 -0.40
C ASP A 59 22.24 -15.59 0.66
N PRO A 60 22.16 -16.35 1.76
CA PRO A 60 23.20 -16.40 2.79
C PRO A 60 24.59 -16.79 2.24
N ASN A 61 24.65 -17.47 1.09
CA ASN A 61 25.90 -17.95 0.48
C ASN A 61 26.50 -16.97 -0.54
N ASP A 62 25.76 -15.92 -0.94
CA ASP A 62 26.27 -14.91 -1.86
C ASP A 62 26.16 -13.51 -1.25
N ARG A 63 27.28 -12.96 -0.79
CA ARG A 63 27.36 -11.59 -0.24
C ARG A 63 26.89 -10.52 -1.22
N ARG A 64 26.94 -10.76 -2.53
CA ARG A 64 26.41 -9.81 -3.54
C ARG A 64 24.89 -9.69 -3.44
N THR A 65 24.21 -10.63 -2.78
CA THR A 65 22.78 -10.60 -2.52
C THR A 65 22.38 -9.80 -1.26
N GLU A 66 23.35 -9.31 -0.49
CA GLU A 66 23.06 -8.51 0.70
C GLU A 66 22.42 -7.16 0.35
N MET A 67 21.51 -6.72 1.23
CA MET A 67 20.94 -5.38 1.15
C MET A 67 21.93 -4.36 1.71
N THR A 68 22.56 -3.60 0.83
CA THR A 68 23.37 -2.43 1.21
C THR A 68 22.66 -1.15 0.78
N VAL A 69 23.04 -0.01 1.37
CA VAL A 69 22.53 1.32 0.95
C VAL A 69 22.76 1.54 -0.55
N ALA A 70 23.95 1.17 -1.05
CA ALA A 70 24.31 1.32 -2.46
C ALA A 70 23.37 0.52 -3.38
N ARG A 71 23.11 -0.74 -3.03
CA ARG A 71 22.20 -1.59 -3.81
C ARG A 71 20.75 -1.12 -3.72
N PHE A 72 20.30 -0.69 -2.55
CA PHE A 72 18.96 -0.12 -2.40
C PHE A 72 18.77 1.07 -3.35
N ILE A 73 19.71 2.02 -3.36
CA ILE A 73 19.70 3.17 -4.28
C ILE A 73 19.71 2.70 -5.74
N GLU A 74 20.54 1.71 -6.09
CA GLU A 74 20.62 1.18 -7.45
C GLU A 74 19.25 0.67 -7.93
N VAL A 75 18.59 -0.19 -7.15
CA VAL A 75 17.27 -0.75 -7.49
C VAL A 75 16.20 0.34 -7.56
N VAL A 76 16.20 1.27 -6.60
CA VAL A 76 15.26 2.40 -6.57
C VAL A 76 15.39 3.28 -7.80
N ARG A 77 16.63 3.59 -8.23
CA ARG A 77 16.89 4.40 -9.42
C ARG A 77 16.56 3.66 -10.71
N ARG A 78 16.95 2.38 -10.80
CA ARG A 78 16.67 1.55 -11.97
C ARG A 78 15.17 1.47 -12.27
N ASN A 79 14.35 1.45 -11.23
CA ASN A 79 12.89 1.42 -11.33
C ASN A 79 12.25 2.80 -11.25
N SER A 80 13.02 3.90 -11.34
CA SER A 80 12.51 5.28 -11.29
C SER A 80 11.57 5.57 -10.11
N VAL A 81 11.80 4.94 -8.95
CA VAL A 81 10.94 5.13 -7.77
C VAL A 81 11.26 6.45 -7.07
N ALA A 82 12.55 6.77 -6.92
CA ALA A 82 13.01 8.00 -6.29
C ALA A 82 14.42 8.40 -6.74
N SER A 83 14.80 9.65 -6.43
CA SER A 83 16.17 10.13 -6.59
C SER A 83 17.12 9.43 -5.61
N ARG A 84 18.44 9.50 -5.89
CA ARG A 84 19.48 9.03 -4.97
C ARG A 84 19.35 9.64 -3.57
N ASN A 85 19.21 10.97 -3.49
CA ASN A 85 19.15 11.69 -2.22
C ASN A 85 17.91 11.30 -1.42
N THR A 86 16.77 11.12 -2.11
CA THR A 86 15.52 10.65 -1.49
C THR A 86 15.67 9.24 -0.94
N ALA A 87 16.28 8.34 -1.70
CA ALA A 87 16.53 6.96 -1.26
C ALA A 87 17.49 6.90 -0.06
N GLU A 88 18.56 7.69 -0.07
CA GLU A 88 19.50 7.80 1.05
C GLU A 88 18.83 8.35 2.32
N ALA A 89 18.00 9.40 2.18
CA ALA A 89 17.24 9.96 3.29
C ALA A 89 16.26 8.95 3.88
N PHE A 90 15.55 8.21 3.02
CA PHE A 90 14.63 7.15 3.43
C PHE A 90 15.34 6.07 4.26
N VAL A 91 16.49 5.57 3.81
CA VAL A 91 17.24 4.53 4.56
C VAL A 91 17.72 5.04 5.92
N LYS A 92 18.22 6.29 5.99
CA LYS A 92 18.60 6.90 7.28
C LYS A 92 17.43 6.96 8.25
N GLU A 93 16.26 7.29 7.75
CA GLU A 93 15.03 7.34 8.54
C GLU A 93 14.60 5.93 9.00
N MET A 94 14.68 4.91 8.14
CA MET A 94 14.37 3.52 8.52
C MET A 94 15.31 3.01 9.62
N LEU A 95 16.59 3.38 9.56
CA LEU A 95 17.56 3.09 10.63
C LEU A 95 17.22 3.85 11.92
N HIS A 96 16.89 5.14 11.82
CA HIS A 96 16.56 5.98 12.97
C HIS A 96 15.33 5.46 13.75
N TYR A 97 14.32 4.96 13.04
CA TYR A 97 13.10 4.44 13.65
C TYR A 97 13.11 2.94 13.95
N ASN A 98 14.26 2.26 13.81
CA ASN A 98 14.41 0.82 14.04
C ASN A 98 13.50 -0.06 13.14
N ILE A 99 13.27 0.41 11.92
CA ILE A 99 12.54 -0.31 10.86
C ILE A 99 13.50 -1.19 10.06
N ALA A 100 14.74 -0.71 9.92
CA ALA A 100 15.87 -1.49 9.47
C ALA A 100 17.03 -1.33 10.45
N GLU A 101 17.95 -2.28 10.43
CA GLU A 101 19.16 -2.27 11.26
C GLU A 101 20.37 -2.81 10.50
N HIS A 102 21.56 -2.44 10.96
CA HIS A 102 22.78 -3.02 10.43
C HIS A 102 22.92 -4.47 10.88
N VAL A 103 23.29 -5.35 9.96
CA VAL A 103 23.75 -6.69 10.32
C VAL A 103 25.17 -6.57 10.85
N SER A 104 25.47 -7.20 12.00
CA SER A 104 26.82 -7.22 12.56
C SER A 104 27.83 -7.62 11.48
N PRO A 105 28.95 -6.88 11.34
CA PRO A 105 29.89 -7.10 10.26
C PRO A 105 30.51 -8.50 10.38
N SER A 106 30.20 -9.37 9.41
CA SER A 106 30.84 -10.66 9.23
C SER A 106 31.87 -10.54 8.10
N GLY A 107 32.94 -9.79 8.32
CA GLY A 107 34.05 -9.63 7.36
C GLY A 107 34.59 -8.21 7.20
N ASP A 108 35.17 -7.92 6.03
CA ASP A 108 36.09 -6.81 5.63
C ASP A 108 35.61 -5.35 5.85
N GLY A 109 34.61 -5.11 6.72
CA GLY A 109 34.24 -3.80 7.30
C GLY A 109 33.70 -2.73 6.33
N ARG A 110 33.84 -2.93 5.02
CA ARG A 110 33.51 -1.97 3.96
C ARG A 110 32.04 -2.04 3.54
N ALA A 111 31.46 -3.23 3.49
CA ALA A 111 30.03 -3.40 3.30
C ALA A 111 29.33 -3.33 4.67
N ARG A 112 28.35 -2.43 4.80
CA ARG A 112 27.46 -2.35 5.97
C ARG A 112 26.08 -2.89 5.57
N PRO A 113 25.91 -4.22 5.51
CA PRO A 113 24.63 -4.81 5.18
C PRO A 113 23.55 -4.39 6.18
N LEU A 114 22.33 -4.32 5.67
CA LEU A 114 21.12 -3.95 6.37
C LEU A 114 20.17 -5.15 6.37
N ARG A 115 19.35 -5.25 7.41
CA ARG A 115 18.16 -6.11 7.41
C ARG A 115 16.95 -5.30 7.89
N VAL A 116 15.77 -5.68 7.42
CA VAL A 116 14.52 -5.20 8.01
C VAL A 116 14.35 -5.88 9.37
N THR A 117 13.83 -5.14 10.36
CA THR A 117 13.64 -5.69 11.71
C THR A 117 12.47 -6.69 11.74
N GLU A 118 12.53 -7.66 12.65
CA GLU A 118 11.48 -8.68 12.80
C GLU A 118 10.10 -8.07 13.08
N ALA A 119 10.03 -7.05 13.95
CA ALA A 119 8.79 -6.33 14.23
C ALA A 119 8.19 -5.65 12.98
N THR A 120 9.04 -5.17 12.07
CA THR A 120 8.59 -4.60 10.79
C THR A 120 8.04 -5.69 9.88
N ILE A 121 8.68 -6.86 9.84
CA ILE A 121 8.22 -8.01 9.06
C ILE A 121 6.87 -8.50 9.59
N GLU A 122 6.73 -8.66 10.90
CA GLU A 122 5.46 -9.04 11.55
C GLU A 122 4.34 -8.08 11.19
N THR A 123 4.59 -6.77 11.31
CA THR A 123 3.56 -5.76 10.99
C THR A 123 3.22 -5.75 9.49
N PHE A 124 4.23 -5.90 8.61
CA PHE A 124 3.99 -6.02 7.17
C PHE A 124 3.22 -7.31 6.82
N THR A 125 3.38 -8.39 7.59
CA THR A 125 2.63 -9.63 7.37
C THR A 125 1.12 -9.41 7.53
N ASN A 126 0.69 -8.51 8.43
CA ASN A 126 -0.73 -8.13 8.55
C ASN A 126 -1.27 -7.44 7.28
N TRP A 127 -0.43 -6.72 6.55
CA TRP A 127 -0.82 -6.17 5.24
C TRP A 127 -1.08 -7.29 4.25
N ILE A 128 -0.26 -8.36 4.23
CA ILE A 128 -0.49 -9.54 3.38
C ILE A 128 -1.80 -10.23 3.77
N TYR A 129 -2.05 -10.45 5.07
CA TYR A 129 -3.30 -11.08 5.53
C TYR A 129 -4.54 -10.33 5.03
N ALA A 130 -4.52 -9.00 5.11
CA ALA A 130 -5.64 -8.18 4.66
C ALA A 130 -5.95 -8.41 3.18
N HIS A 131 -4.94 -8.45 2.30
CA HIS A 131 -5.14 -8.60 0.86
C HIS A 131 -5.49 -10.03 0.44
N LEU A 132 -4.87 -11.05 1.05
CA LEU A 132 -5.23 -12.45 0.77
C LEU A 132 -6.68 -12.73 1.20
N ARG A 133 -7.12 -12.19 2.34
CA ARG A 133 -8.52 -12.27 2.77
C ARG A 133 -9.47 -11.58 1.79
N THR A 134 -9.07 -10.45 1.23
CA THR A 134 -9.88 -9.73 0.22
C THR A 134 -10.09 -10.60 -1.00
N LEU A 135 -9.02 -11.23 -1.51
CA LEU A 135 -9.09 -12.14 -2.65
C LEU A 135 -10.00 -13.33 -2.36
N ASP A 136 -9.81 -14.00 -1.22
CA ASP A 136 -10.62 -15.17 -0.81
C ASP A 136 -12.11 -14.83 -0.66
N ARG A 137 -12.46 -13.59 -0.31
CA ARG A 137 -13.86 -13.12 -0.25
C ARG A 137 -14.46 -12.83 -1.62
N ILE A 138 -13.62 -12.52 -2.61
CA ILE A 138 -14.06 -12.29 -3.98
C ILE A 138 -14.38 -13.62 -4.65
N ASP A 139 -13.48 -14.60 -4.59
CA ASP A 139 -13.62 -15.85 -5.35
C ASP A 139 -13.87 -17.12 -4.52
N GLY A 140 -13.96 -17.01 -3.20
CA GLY A 140 -14.13 -18.16 -2.30
C GLY A 140 -12.87 -19.00 -2.12
N GLY A 141 -11.69 -18.46 -2.47
CA GLY A 141 -10.39 -19.13 -2.33
C GLY A 141 -9.94 -19.37 -0.89
N ASN A 142 -8.73 -19.94 -0.76
CA ASN A 142 -8.14 -20.33 0.52
C ASN A 142 -6.69 -19.82 0.69
N ARG A 143 -6.36 -18.69 0.05
CA ARG A 143 -5.01 -18.13 0.00
C ARG A 143 -4.52 -17.76 1.39
N LEU A 144 -5.36 -17.11 2.19
CA LEU A 144 -5.01 -16.73 3.56
C LEU A 144 -4.73 -17.96 4.43
N ALA A 145 -5.61 -18.97 4.39
CA ALA A 145 -5.43 -20.20 5.16
C ALA A 145 -4.11 -20.89 4.78
N THR A 146 -3.86 -21.03 3.47
CA THR A 146 -2.62 -21.61 2.94
C THR A 146 -1.37 -20.83 3.37
N PHE A 147 -1.44 -19.50 3.41
CA PHE A 147 -0.35 -18.65 3.85
C PHE A 147 -0.08 -18.78 5.35
N LEU A 148 -1.14 -18.87 6.17
CA LEU A 148 -1.02 -19.07 7.62
C LEU A 148 -0.39 -20.42 7.98
N GLU A 149 -0.63 -21.45 7.18
CA GLU A 149 0.01 -22.77 7.33
C GLU A 149 1.49 -22.78 6.90
N ARG A 150 1.91 -21.81 6.06
CA ARG A 150 3.27 -21.70 5.52
C ARG A 150 3.80 -20.26 5.57
N PRO A 151 4.04 -19.70 6.78
CA PRO A 151 4.46 -18.30 6.92
C PRO A 151 5.83 -18.01 6.30
N ASP A 152 6.68 -19.03 6.10
CA ASP A 152 7.94 -18.94 5.36
C ASP A 152 7.76 -18.51 3.89
N MET A 153 6.55 -18.68 3.34
CA MET A 153 6.20 -18.20 2.01
C MET A 153 6.35 -16.70 1.85
N LEU A 154 6.30 -15.91 2.93
CA LEU A 154 6.47 -14.46 2.85
C LEU A 154 7.76 -14.08 2.11
N ALA A 155 8.84 -14.85 2.32
CA ALA A 155 10.13 -14.61 1.68
C ALA A 155 10.11 -14.83 0.17
N LYS A 156 9.20 -15.66 -0.35
CA LYS A 156 8.98 -15.88 -1.79
C LYS A 156 7.96 -14.88 -2.35
N LEU A 157 6.88 -14.66 -1.61
CA LEU A 157 5.73 -13.85 -2.03
C LEU A 157 6.08 -12.37 -2.15
N GLN A 158 6.71 -11.79 -1.13
CA GLN A 158 6.92 -10.35 -1.09
C GLN A 158 7.78 -9.84 -2.26
N PRO A 159 8.90 -10.49 -2.65
CA PRO A 159 9.68 -10.05 -3.81
C PRO A 159 8.88 -10.04 -5.11
N LEU A 160 8.00 -11.02 -5.32
CA LEU A 160 7.15 -11.12 -6.51
C LEU A 160 6.09 -10.02 -6.53
N ILE A 161 5.47 -9.73 -5.37
CA ILE A 161 4.57 -8.57 -5.22
C ILE A 161 5.32 -7.29 -5.59
N CYS A 162 6.53 -7.08 -5.04
CA CYS A 162 7.32 -5.89 -5.31
C CYS A 162 7.58 -5.70 -6.82
N ASP A 163 7.94 -6.76 -7.54
CA ASP A 163 8.16 -6.68 -8.99
C ASP A 163 6.89 -6.31 -9.75
N GLY A 164 5.75 -6.89 -9.40
CA GLY A 164 4.46 -6.54 -10.01
C GLY A 164 4.07 -5.09 -9.72
N LEU A 165 4.27 -4.60 -8.49
CA LEU A 165 3.99 -3.20 -8.14
C LEU A 165 4.91 -2.23 -8.89
N LEU A 166 6.18 -2.58 -9.08
CA LEU A 166 7.16 -1.73 -9.79
C LEU A 166 6.93 -1.68 -11.30
N THR A 167 6.15 -2.58 -11.87
CA THR A 167 5.84 -2.64 -13.31
C THR A 167 4.41 -2.25 -13.66
N SER A 168 3.53 -2.13 -12.66
CA SER A 168 2.12 -1.80 -12.85
C SER A 168 1.90 -0.29 -13.04
N VAL A 169 1.49 0.11 -14.25
CA VAL A 169 1.14 1.50 -14.56
C VAL A 169 0.01 2.02 -13.67
N PRO A 170 -1.14 1.34 -13.49
CA PRO A 170 -2.22 1.84 -12.61
C PRO A 170 -1.77 2.08 -11.17
N VAL A 171 -0.84 1.26 -10.67
CA VAL A 171 -0.31 1.40 -9.30
C VAL A 171 0.71 2.53 -9.20
N ARG A 172 1.49 2.80 -10.25
CA ARG A 172 2.61 3.75 -10.24
C ARG A 172 2.21 5.16 -10.69
N GLU A 173 1.34 5.23 -11.67
CA GLU A 173 0.89 6.44 -12.34
C GLU A 173 -0.65 6.46 -12.30
N PRO A 174 -1.24 6.57 -11.11
CA PRO A 174 -2.69 6.61 -10.99
C PRO A 174 -3.23 7.92 -11.54
N GLU A 175 -4.47 7.85 -12.02
CA GLU A 175 -5.14 8.95 -12.71
C GLU A 175 -5.22 10.25 -11.89
N ARG A 176 -5.47 11.35 -12.59
CA ARG A 176 -5.25 12.72 -12.10
C ARG A 176 -6.03 13.04 -10.83
N THR A 177 -7.22 12.49 -10.66
CA THR A 177 -8.08 12.74 -9.50
C THR A 177 -7.56 11.97 -8.26
N PHE A 178 -7.19 10.71 -8.44
CA PHE A 178 -6.54 9.89 -7.42
C PHE A 178 -5.18 10.45 -6.98
N SER A 179 -4.42 10.98 -7.94
CA SER A 179 -3.13 11.63 -7.69
C SER A 179 -3.21 12.77 -6.67
N LEU A 180 -4.31 13.52 -6.59
CA LEU A 180 -4.46 14.63 -5.64
C LEU A 180 -4.36 14.20 -4.19
N PHE A 181 -4.90 13.01 -3.89
CA PHE A 181 -4.91 12.47 -2.54
C PHE A 181 -3.59 11.77 -2.21
N ILE A 182 -2.84 11.27 -3.19
CA ILE A 182 -1.50 10.70 -2.98
C ILE A 182 -0.49 11.70 -2.39
N TRP A 183 -0.67 13.00 -2.63
CA TRP A 183 0.23 14.06 -2.13
C TRP A 183 -0.07 14.53 -0.71
N LEU A 184 -1.13 14.03 -0.07
CA LEU A 184 -1.22 14.12 1.38
C LEU A 184 -0.12 13.21 1.96
N ASN A 185 0.60 13.65 2.98
CA ASN A 185 1.58 12.83 3.71
C ASN A 185 0.94 11.65 4.47
N ASN A 186 -0.20 11.14 3.99
CA ASN A 186 -1.06 10.05 4.46
C ASN A 186 -2.13 9.70 3.38
N GLY A 187 -1.80 9.85 2.09
CA GLY A 187 -2.79 9.83 1.01
C GLY A 187 -3.58 8.54 0.89
N GLY A 188 -2.90 7.40 0.97
CA GLY A 188 -3.53 6.08 0.91
C GLY A 188 -4.55 5.87 2.03
N ILE A 189 -4.19 6.23 3.26
CA ILE A 189 -5.06 6.00 4.42
C ILE A 189 -6.27 6.95 4.45
N VAL A 190 -6.12 8.17 3.93
CA VAL A 190 -7.22 9.10 3.69
C VAL A 190 -8.24 8.49 2.74
N MET A 191 -7.78 7.94 1.62
CA MET A 191 -8.65 7.33 0.63
C MET A 191 -9.33 6.09 1.19
N ASP A 192 -8.56 5.22 1.85
CA ASP A 192 -9.10 4.04 2.54
C ASP A 192 -10.19 4.41 3.54
N TRP A 193 -10.03 5.53 4.27
CA TRP A 193 -11.04 5.99 5.20
C TRP A 193 -12.32 6.47 4.49
N LEU A 194 -12.18 7.33 3.48
CA LEU A 194 -13.31 7.83 2.69
C LEU A 194 -14.12 6.68 2.09
N MET A 195 -13.43 5.70 1.49
CA MET A 195 -14.07 4.58 0.79
C MET A 195 -14.66 3.55 1.77
N SER A 196 -14.04 3.36 2.94
CA SER A 196 -14.55 2.46 3.98
C SER A 196 -15.89 2.89 4.57
N GLY A 197 -16.27 4.16 4.40
CA GLY A 197 -17.50 4.75 4.92
C GLY A 197 -18.66 4.83 3.92
N ILE A 198 -18.45 4.41 2.67
CA ILE A 198 -19.49 4.44 1.63
C ILE A 198 -20.53 3.36 1.91
N ASP A 199 -21.82 3.69 1.77
CA ASP A 199 -22.87 2.68 1.70
C ASP A 199 -22.83 2.00 0.32
N PRO A 200 -22.68 0.67 0.22
CA PRO A 200 -22.71 -0.03 -1.07
C PRO A 200 -23.97 0.25 -1.91
N GLU A 201 -25.10 0.58 -1.29
CA GLU A 201 -26.33 0.92 -2.01
C GLU A 201 -26.26 2.30 -2.69
N ASP A 202 -25.47 3.22 -2.13
CA ASP A 202 -25.21 4.55 -2.70
C ASP A 202 -24.05 4.56 -3.71
N ALA A 203 -23.37 3.42 -3.86
CA ALA A 203 -22.17 3.28 -4.67
C ALA A 203 -22.44 3.39 -6.17
N ASN A 204 -23.65 3.70 -6.64
CA ASN A 204 -24.00 4.02 -8.02
C ASN A 204 -24.30 5.53 -8.26
N LEU A 205 -24.31 6.37 -7.21
CA LEU A 205 -24.56 7.81 -7.31
C LEU A 205 -23.40 8.57 -7.97
N ASP A 206 -23.68 9.69 -8.64
CA ASP A 206 -22.61 10.56 -9.20
C ASP A 206 -21.77 11.23 -8.10
N LYS A 207 -22.44 11.54 -6.98
CA LYS A 207 -21.86 12.08 -5.74
C LYS A 207 -22.13 11.08 -4.63
N ILE A 208 -21.13 10.24 -4.35
CA ILE A 208 -21.27 9.13 -3.41
C ILE A 208 -21.01 9.65 -1.99
N PRO A 209 -22.00 9.63 -1.09
CA PRO A 209 -21.80 10.02 0.30
C PRO A 209 -20.76 9.14 1.00
N THR A 210 -19.92 9.76 1.82
CA THR A 210 -18.97 9.08 2.71
C THR A 210 -19.43 9.18 4.17
N SER A 211 -18.73 8.52 5.10
CA SER A 211 -18.99 8.69 6.53
C SER A 211 -18.37 9.96 7.14
N VAL A 212 -17.66 10.78 6.35
CA VAL A 212 -16.93 11.95 6.86
C VAL A 212 -17.87 13.16 6.93
N ILE A 213 -18.18 13.59 8.15
CA ILE A 213 -19.11 14.72 8.39
C ILE A 213 -18.42 16.02 8.85
N SER A 214 -17.14 15.94 9.23
CA SER A 214 -16.39 17.07 9.80
C SER A 214 -14.93 17.08 9.37
N ILE A 215 -14.46 18.20 8.79
CA ILE A 215 -13.03 18.41 8.50
C ILE A 215 -12.22 18.42 9.80
N SER A 216 -12.81 18.85 10.92
CA SER A 216 -12.11 18.95 12.20
C SER A 216 -11.80 17.58 12.78
N GLU A 217 -12.75 16.66 12.74
CA GLU A 217 -12.55 15.26 13.14
C GLU A 217 -11.53 14.59 12.22
N PHE A 218 -11.65 14.85 10.91
CA PHE A 218 -10.70 14.32 9.93
C PHE A 218 -9.27 14.80 10.18
N ALA A 219 -9.08 16.10 10.42
CA ALA A 219 -7.77 16.66 10.72
C ALA A 219 -7.18 16.10 12.02
N HIS A 220 -8.03 15.92 13.04
CA HIS A 220 -7.64 15.32 14.31
C HIS A 220 -7.14 13.88 14.13
N TRP A 221 -7.89 13.06 13.39
CA TRP A 221 -7.51 11.67 13.09
C TRP A 221 -6.19 11.60 12.30
N LEU A 222 -6.01 12.47 11.30
CA LEU A 222 -4.77 12.54 10.50
C LEU A 222 -3.58 13.16 11.23
N LYS A 223 -3.78 13.71 12.45
CA LYS A 223 -2.78 14.52 13.16
C LYS A 223 -2.24 15.67 12.29
N LEU A 224 -3.10 16.25 11.45
CA LEU A 224 -2.78 17.40 10.59
C LEU A 224 -3.42 18.66 11.15
N SER A 225 -2.84 19.82 10.83
CA SER A 225 -3.52 21.08 11.13
C SER A 225 -4.79 21.20 10.27
N ARG A 226 -5.86 21.72 10.86
CA ARG A 226 -7.13 21.97 10.15
C ARG A 226 -6.92 22.82 8.91
N THR A 227 -6.10 23.86 8.99
CA THR A 227 -5.76 24.75 7.86
C THR A 227 -5.03 24.03 6.74
N HIS A 228 -4.09 23.13 7.07
CA HIS A 228 -3.36 22.37 6.06
C HIS A 228 -4.31 21.42 5.31
N LEU A 229 -5.15 20.67 6.05
CA LEU A 229 -6.11 19.75 5.45
C LEU A 229 -7.18 20.49 4.63
N ALA A 230 -7.74 21.58 5.15
CA ALA A 230 -8.77 22.36 4.45
C ALA A 230 -8.26 22.90 3.10
N ARG A 231 -7.01 23.37 3.05
CA ARG A 231 -6.39 23.80 1.78
C ARG A 231 -6.28 22.66 0.78
N LYS A 232 -5.89 21.46 1.22
CA LYS A 232 -5.77 20.28 0.35
C LYS A 232 -7.13 19.80 -0.17
N LEU A 233 -8.14 19.78 0.70
CA LEU A 233 -9.50 19.45 0.30
C LEU A 233 -10.09 20.49 -0.66
N HIS A 234 -9.67 21.76 -0.57
CA HIS A 234 -10.07 22.79 -1.53
C HIS A 234 -9.61 22.49 -2.96
N ASP A 235 -8.36 22.05 -3.10
CA ASP A 235 -7.80 21.70 -4.42
C ASP A 235 -8.57 20.52 -5.03
N ALA A 236 -8.92 19.51 -4.21
CA ALA A 236 -9.70 18.36 -4.63
C ALA A 236 -11.17 18.70 -4.95
N GLU A 237 -11.77 19.62 -4.20
CA GLU A 237 -13.11 20.16 -4.48
C GLU A 237 -13.16 20.95 -5.79
N ALA A 238 -12.14 21.80 -6.04
CA ALA A 238 -12.04 22.58 -7.28
C ALA A 238 -11.92 21.70 -8.53
N LEU A 239 -11.41 20.48 -8.37
CA LEU A 239 -11.31 19.48 -9.43
C LEU A 239 -12.54 18.55 -9.49
N GLY A 240 -13.55 18.78 -8.64
CA GLY A 240 -14.80 18.02 -8.63
C GLY A 240 -14.66 16.61 -8.05
N SER A 241 -13.53 16.28 -7.43
CA SER A 241 -13.24 14.95 -6.88
C SER A 241 -13.99 14.67 -5.59
N ILE A 242 -14.24 15.72 -4.82
CA ILE A 242 -14.99 15.69 -3.57
C ILE A 242 -15.88 16.91 -3.44
N GLY A 243 -16.80 16.86 -2.48
CA GLY A 243 -17.48 18.05 -2.00
C GLY A 243 -18.33 17.74 -0.78
N TRP A 244 -19.31 18.60 -0.51
CA TRP A 244 -20.19 18.49 0.65
C TRP A 244 -21.65 18.47 0.21
N VAL A 245 -22.49 17.71 0.91
CA VAL A 245 -23.94 17.67 0.68
C VAL A 245 -24.60 18.99 1.08
N GLY A 246 -24.07 19.63 2.14
CA GLY A 246 -24.55 20.92 2.63
C GLY A 246 -23.40 21.89 2.87
N GLN A 247 -23.34 22.47 4.07
CA GLN A 247 -22.29 23.42 4.41
C GLN A 247 -20.90 22.76 4.35
N ARG A 248 -20.00 23.39 3.58
CA ARG A 248 -18.61 22.97 3.43
C ARG A 248 -17.94 22.78 4.78
N GLY A 249 -17.39 21.59 5.00
CA GLY A 249 -16.64 21.21 6.20
C GLY A 249 -17.47 20.88 7.44
N HIS A 250 -18.80 21.00 7.34
CA HIS A 250 -19.76 20.81 8.43
C HIS A 250 -20.94 19.90 8.04
N SER A 251 -20.81 19.19 6.94
CA SER A 251 -21.82 18.25 6.44
C SER A 251 -21.14 17.04 5.84
N VAL A 252 -21.94 16.04 5.46
CA VAL A 252 -21.46 14.81 4.81
C VAL A 252 -20.63 15.18 3.58
N MET A 253 -19.40 14.70 3.56
CA MET A 253 -18.52 14.76 2.41
C MET A 253 -18.94 13.67 1.42
N TRP A 254 -18.95 14.01 0.13
CA TRP A 254 -19.11 13.04 -0.95
C TRP A 254 -17.84 12.96 -1.79
N VAL A 255 -17.64 11.82 -2.45
CA VAL A 255 -16.63 11.61 -3.50
C VAL A 255 -17.33 11.51 -4.86
N SER A 256 -16.68 11.94 -5.93
CA SER A 256 -17.24 11.76 -7.27
C SER A 256 -17.18 10.30 -7.72
N ARG A 257 -18.10 9.93 -8.63
CA ARG A 257 -18.06 8.65 -9.36
C ARG A 257 -16.68 8.35 -9.92
N GLN A 258 -16.10 9.31 -10.65
CA GLN A 258 -14.79 9.15 -11.26
C GLN A 258 -13.71 8.84 -10.22
N PHE A 259 -13.68 9.55 -9.08
CA PHE A 259 -12.68 9.30 -8.05
C PHE A 259 -12.84 7.92 -7.41
N PHE A 260 -14.08 7.48 -7.20
CA PHE A 260 -14.39 6.15 -6.70
C PHE A 260 -13.94 5.06 -7.69
N ASP A 261 -14.23 5.21 -8.98
CA ASP A 261 -13.86 4.24 -10.01
C ASP A 261 -12.33 4.14 -10.15
N GLU A 262 -11.63 5.29 -10.13
CA GLU A 262 -10.16 5.32 -10.12
C GLU A 262 -9.58 4.60 -8.89
N TYR A 263 -10.18 4.81 -7.70
CA TYR A 263 -9.77 4.10 -6.49
C TYR A 263 -9.97 2.60 -6.60
N MET A 264 -11.15 2.16 -7.06
CA MET A 264 -11.46 0.74 -7.22
C MET A 264 -10.54 0.08 -8.25
N ALA A 265 -10.22 0.76 -9.35
CA ALA A 265 -9.29 0.27 -10.36
C ALA A 265 -7.87 0.05 -9.80
N VAL A 266 -7.35 0.98 -8.98
CA VAL A 266 -6.04 0.84 -8.33
C VAL A 266 -6.05 -0.32 -7.32
N GLN A 267 -7.12 -0.47 -6.54
CA GLN A 267 -7.26 -1.60 -5.59
C GLN A 267 -7.31 -2.94 -6.32
N ALA A 268 -8.09 -3.03 -7.41
CA ALA A 268 -8.20 -4.22 -8.23
C ALA A 268 -6.86 -4.60 -8.88
N ALA A 269 -6.14 -3.62 -9.45
CA ALA A 269 -4.81 -3.85 -10.03
C ALA A 269 -3.80 -4.37 -8.98
N LYS A 270 -3.83 -3.78 -7.77
CA LYS A 270 -2.99 -4.23 -6.65
C LYS A 270 -3.33 -5.66 -6.22
N LEU A 271 -4.61 -5.98 -6.09
CA LEU A 271 -5.06 -7.33 -5.71
C LEU A 271 -4.68 -8.38 -6.76
N ALA A 272 -4.83 -8.07 -8.05
CA ALA A 272 -4.43 -8.96 -9.15
C ALA A 272 -2.91 -9.26 -9.11
N ILE A 273 -2.08 -8.26 -8.80
CA ILE A 273 -0.63 -8.45 -8.63
C ILE A 273 -0.34 -9.40 -7.46
N ILE A 274 -1.04 -9.22 -6.35
CA ILE A 274 -0.86 -10.06 -5.16
C ILE A 274 -1.30 -11.49 -5.45
N ASP A 275 -2.40 -11.68 -6.16
CA ASP A 275 -2.89 -13.00 -6.54
C ASP A 275 -1.92 -13.73 -7.48
N ALA A 276 -1.45 -13.04 -8.52
CA ALA A 276 -0.45 -13.60 -9.44
C ALA A 276 0.86 -13.96 -8.72
N ALA A 277 1.32 -13.12 -7.79
CA ALA A 277 2.49 -13.40 -6.97
C ALA A 277 2.27 -14.58 -6.00
N PHE A 278 1.06 -14.74 -5.48
CA PHE A 278 0.68 -15.86 -4.62
C PHE A 278 0.69 -17.17 -5.39
N GLU A 279 0.02 -17.22 -6.55
CA GLU A 279 0.01 -18.40 -7.42
C GLU A 279 1.44 -18.82 -7.82
N ALA A 280 2.29 -17.85 -8.18
CA ALA A 280 3.68 -18.09 -8.57
C ALA A 280 4.57 -18.65 -7.42
N CYS A 281 4.12 -18.59 -6.16
CA CYS A 281 4.81 -19.27 -5.06
C CYS A 281 4.68 -20.80 -5.13
N PHE A 282 3.73 -21.32 -5.91
CA PHE A 282 3.51 -22.75 -6.12
C PHE A 282 3.92 -23.10 -7.54
N PRO A 283 5.09 -23.75 -7.72
CA PRO A 283 5.44 -24.29 -9.02
C PRO A 283 4.31 -25.20 -9.50
N THR A 284 3.84 -25.01 -10.73
CA THR A 284 3.04 -26.02 -11.39
C THR A 284 3.83 -27.31 -11.40
N ALA A 285 3.26 -28.39 -10.87
CA ALA A 285 3.82 -29.72 -11.02
C ALA A 285 3.76 -30.09 -12.52
N GLY A 286 4.79 -29.76 -13.30
CA GLY A 286 4.81 -30.05 -14.72
C GLY A 286 5.92 -29.34 -15.49
N GLY A 287 7.06 -30.02 -15.62
CA GLY A 287 8.15 -29.65 -16.52
C GLY A 287 9.41 -30.46 -16.25
N ASN A 288 9.35 -31.77 -16.52
CA ASN A 288 10.54 -32.57 -16.80
C ASN A 288 11.14 -32.13 -18.15
#